data_AF-A0A1B9NKQ5-F1
#
_entry.id   AF-A0A1B9NKQ5-F1
#
_cell.length_a   1.000
_cell.length_b   1.000
_cell.length_c   1.000
_cell.angle_alpha   90.00
_cell.angle_beta   90.00
_cell.angle_gamma   90.00
#
_symmetry.space_group_name_H-M   'P 1'
#
loop_
_entity.id
_entity.type
_entity.pdbx_description
1 polymer ?
#
loop_
_entity_poly.entity_id
_entity_poly.type
_entity_poly.pdbx_seq_one_letter_code
_entity_poly.pdbx_strand_id
1 'polypeptide(L)'
;MYSGIALYNTENISQNIALAFAETLFSVLNVPITEASYVKPIIKKDYSDFKLVKISLKGLKQKVDLPETLAFYIFNELDDIYQLQFSYNTDKFGGANEICILYDNKLDHDDIVLNTIKNFACQNHFSYGIKFTGCKTISRAIMYGGGTNPAAIYPYEKSYFEEKLLNDNKRLRMIYTANIINQHHLEIGVDNTTLKDWILSGTSHGTLEKLSNKLWLWQVPENELDNINYFLGQLGLLISWELPTSEPEKPKRRLP
;
A
#
# COMPACT_ATOMS: atom_id res chain seq x y z
N MET A 1 16.42 -4.84 -3.58
CA MET A 1 15.02 -5.32 -3.49
C MET A 1 14.22 -4.18 -2.91
N TYR A 2 12.95 -4.12 -3.25
CA TYR A 2 12.06 -3.05 -2.86
C TYR A 2 10.89 -3.62 -2.07
N SER A 3 10.42 -2.82 -1.14
CA SER A 3 9.23 -3.06 -0.36
C SER A 3 8.36 -1.82 -0.43
N GLY A 4 7.12 -1.96 0.01
CA GLY A 4 6.23 -0.83 0.06
C GLY A 4 5.14 -0.98 1.09
N ILE A 5 4.53 0.15 1.40
CA ILE A 5 3.32 0.24 2.19
C ILE A 5 2.27 0.97 1.37
N ALA A 6 1.08 0.38 1.28
CA ALA A 6 -0.09 1.06 0.75
C ALA A 6 -1.09 1.24 1.88
N LEU A 7 -1.59 2.46 2.05
CA LEU A 7 -2.68 2.82 2.96
C LEU A 7 -3.86 3.26 2.10
N TYR A 8 -5.01 2.62 2.32
CA TYR A 8 -6.22 2.79 1.52
C TYR A 8 -7.30 3.55 2.30
N ASN A 9 -8.16 4.25 1.57
CA ASN A 9 -9.23 5.11 2.09
C ASN A 9 -8.68 6.15 3.06
N THR A 10 -7.78 6.98 2.52
CA THR A 10 -7.11 8.06 3.24
C THR A 10 -7.83 9.40 3.08
N GLU A 11 -9.14 9.42 2.74
CA GLU A 11 -9.91 10.65 2.50
C GLU A 11 -9.96 11.60 3.71
N ASN A 12 -9.78 11.06 4.92
CA ASN A 12 -9.76 11.84 6.15
C ASN A 12 -8.36 12.40 6.48
N ILE A 13 -7.34 12.08 5.68
CA ILE A 13 -5.97 12.53 5.86
C ILE A 13 -5.76 13.72 4.94
N SER A 14 -5.59 14.91 5.51
CA SER A 14 -5.32 16.10 4.68
C SER A 14 -3.94 16.02 4.01
N GLN A 15 -3.82 16.74 2.89
CA GLN A 15 -2.57 16.86 2.13
C GLN A 15 -1.39 17.36 2.98
N ASN A 16 -1.63 18.32 3.88
CA ASN A 16 -0.65 18.78 4.86
C ASN A 16 -0.18 17.69 5.81
N ILE A 17 -1.11 16.89 6.35
CA ILE A 17 -0.79 15.80 7.26
C ILE A 17 0.05 14.75 6.52
N ALA A 18 -0.33 14.40 5.30
CA ALA A 18 0.42 13.46 4.47
C ALA A 18 1.81 14.00 4.12
N LEU A 19 1.95 15.30 3.82
CA LEU A 19 3.23 15.94 3.54
C LEU A 19 4.14 15.94 4.78
N ALA A 20 3.61 16.33 5.94
CA ALA A 20 4.36 16.28 7.20
C ALA A 20 4.79 14.86 7.57
N PHE A 21 3.94 13.87 7.28
CA PHE A 21 4.27 12.47 7.47
C PHE A 21 5.38 12.02 6.51
N ALA A 22 5.32 12.40 5.23
CA ALA A 22 6.38 12.13 4.27
C ALA A 22 7.73 12.74 4.73
N GLU A 23 7.73 13.99 5.18
CA GLU A 23 8.96 14.61 5.71
C GLU A 23 9.52 13.87 6.93
N THR A 24 8.65 13.43 7.84
CA THR A 24 9.04 12.63 9.00
C THR A 24 9.68 11.31 8.55
N LEU A 25 9.06 10.61 7.61
CA LEU A 25 9.56 9.35 7.08
C LEU A 25 10.96 9.51 6.44
N PHE A 26 11.12 10.49 5.56
CA PHE A 26 12.40 10.78 4.91
C PHE A 26 13.48 11.13 5.94
N SER A 27 13.13 11.94 6.95
CA SER A 27 14.05 12.31 8.03
C SER A 27 14.46 11.12 8.89
N VAL A 28 13.51 10.25 9.27
CA VAL A 28 13.77 9.06 10.12
C VAL A 28 14.65 8.05 9.38
N LEU A 29 14.46 7.91 8.07
CA LEU A 29 15.29 7.05 7.22
C LEU A 29 16.64 7.68 6.84
N ASN A 30 16.91 8.92 7.26
CA ASN A 30 18.10 9.68 6.92
C ASN A 30 18.33 9.80 5.40
N VAL A 31 17.22 10.01 4.66
CA VAL A 31 17.23 10.15 3.20
C VAL A 31 16.77 11.56 2.81
N PRO A 32 17.55 12.33 2.04
CA PRO A 32 17.14 13.66 1.62
C PRO A 32 16.04 13.59 0.55
N ILE A 33 15.12 14.54 0.57
CA ILE A 33 14.16 14.75 -0.51
C ILE A 33 14.88 15.42 -1.68
N THR A 34 14.96 14.76 -2.85
CA THR A 34 15.63 15.30 -4.04
C THR A 34 14.64 15.86 -5.06
N GLU A 35 13.44 15.29 -5.14
CA GLU A 35 12.40 15.76 -6.06
C GLU A 35 11.04 15.85 -5.35
N ALA A 36 10.25 16.86 -5.73
CA ALA A 36 8.86 17.00 -5.35
C ALA A 36 8.03 17.36 -6.59
N SER A 37 6.81 16.85 -6.66
CA SER A 37 5.89 17.15 -7.74
C SER A 37 4.45 17.08 -7.27
N TYR A 38 3.55 17.74 -8.01
CA TYR A 38 2.13 17.68 -7.77
C TYR A 38 1.34 17.57 -9.06
N VAL A 39 0.16 16.97 -8.98
CA VAL A 39 -0.78 16.84 -10.08
C VAL A 39 -1.80 17.95 -9.99
N LYS A 40 -2.05 18.62 -11.11
CA LYS A 40 -3.12 19.60 -11.23
C LYS A 40 -3.98 19.38 -12.47
N PRO A 41 -5.25 19.80 -12.44
CA PRO A 41 -6.11 19.66 -13.61
C PRO A 41 -5.69 20.62 -14.72
N ILE A 42 -5.82 20.17 -15.96
CA ILE A 42 -5.85 20.99 -17.17
C ILE A 42 -7.31 20.99 -17.64
N ILE A 43 -7.98 22.13 -17.53
CA ILE A 43 -9.34 22.29 -18.05
C ILE A 43 -9.24 22.98 -19.42
N LYS A 44 -9.61 22.26 -20.48
CA LYS A 44 -9.88 22.84 -21.81
C LYS A 44 -11.35 22.64 -22.16
N LYS A 45 -11.87 23.45 -23.10
CA LYS A 45 -13.31 23.48 -23.45
C LYS A 45 -13.92 22.10 -23.73
N ASP A 46 -13.15 21.18 -24.30
CA ASP A 46 -13.66 19.90 -24.82
C ASP A 46 -13.04 18.66 -24.15
N TYR A 47 -12.08 18.84 -23.22
CA TYR A 47 -11.51 17.73 -22.44
C TYR A 47 -10.83 18.20 -21.15
N SER A 48 -10.87 17.33 -20.14
CA SER A 48 -10.10 17.44 -18.91
C SER A 48 -8.89 16.51 -18.97
N ASP A 49 -7.72 17.03 -18.63
CA ASP A 49 -6.45 16.29 -18.54
C ASP A 49 -5.74 16.70 -17.25
N PHE A 50 -4.56 16.15 -17.00
CA PHE A 50 -3.77 16.47 -15.82
C PHE A 50 -2.32 16.74 -16.17
N LYS A 51 -1.69 17.56 -15.34
CA LYS A 51 -0.27 17.89 -15.47
C LYS A 51 0.45 17.52 -14.19
N LEU A 52 1.48 16.71 -14.33
CA LEU A 52 2.52 16.61 -13.31
C LEU A 52 3.41 17.86 -13.38
N VAL A 53 3.52 18.57 -12.26
CA VAL A 53 4.32 19.78 -12.13
C VAL A 53 5.44 19.51 -11.14
N LYS A 54 6.68 19.44 -11.62
CA LYS A 54 7.87 19.41 -10.77
C LYS A 54 8.05 20.74 -10.05
N ILE A 55 8.37 20.70 -8.76
CA ILE A 55 8.51 21.86 -7.89
C ILE A 55 9.53 21.58 -6.78
N SER A 56 10.02 22.61 -6.09
CA SER A 56 10.79 22.41 -4.86
C SER A 56 9.87 21.96 -3.71
N LEU A 57 10.42 21.27 -2.71
CA LEU A 57 9.69 20.93 -1.48
C LEU A 57 9.05 22.16 -0.82
N LYS A 58 9.78 23.29 -0.77
CA LYS A 58 9.25 24.56 -0.26
C LYS A 58 8.03 25.04 -1.07
N GLY A 59 8.09 24.92 -2.40
CA GLY A 59 6.96 25.26 -3.27
C GLY A 59 5.80 24.30 -3.11
N LEU A 60 6.05 23.00 -2.91
CA LEU A 60 5.00 22.02 -2.61
C LEU A 60 4.28 22.37 -1.31
N LYS A 61 5.01 22.68 -0.22
CA LYS A 61 4.42 23.13 1.06
C LYS A 61 3.49 24.34 0.92
N GLN A 62 3.78 25.25 0.01
CA GLN A 62 2.95 26.43 -0.25
C GLN A 62 1.70 26.12 -1.07
N LYS A 63 1.68 24.98 -1.77
CA LYS A 63 0.61 24.61 -2.71
C LYS A 63 -0.22 23.42 -2.27
N VAL A 64 0.25 22.66 -1.28
CA VAL A 64 -0.30 21.34 -1.00
C VAL A 64 -1.78 21.40 -0.62
N ASP A 65 -2.23 22.46 0.06
CA ASP A 65 -3.64 22.68 0.42
C ASP A 65 -4.49 23.35 -0.65
N LEU A 66 -3.89 23.75 -1.77
CA LEU A 66 -4.66 24.42 -2.82
C LEU A 66 -5.59 23.38 -3.46
N PRO A 67 -6.86 23.74 -3.76
CA PRO A 67 -7.82 22.82 -4.38
C PRO A 67 -7.37 22.23 -5.72
N GLU A 68 -6.44 22.91 -6.40
CA GLU A 68 -5.82 22.48 -7.65
C GLU A 68 -4.81 21.33 -7.48
N THR A 69 -4.31 21.11 -6.26
CA THR A 69 -3.42 19.98 -5.96
C THR A 69 -4.26 18.73 -5.78
N LEU A 70 -4.18 17.82 -6.73
CA LEU A 70 -4.97 16.58 -6.76
C LEU A 70 -4.23 15.40 -6.14
N ALA A 71 -2.92 15.38 -6.32
CA ALA A 71 -2.00 14.38 -5.81
C ALA A 71 -0.63 15.03 -5.68
N PHE A 72 0.25 14.46 -4.86
CA PHE A 72 1.65 14.87 -4.82
C PHE A 72 2.57 13.68 -4.63
N TYR A 73 3.80 13.84 -5.09
CA TYR A 73 4.84 12.84 -5.02
C TYR A 73 6.14 13.46 -4.53
N ILE A 74 6.84 12.72 -3.67
CA ILE A 74 8.12 13.10 -3.11
C ILE A 74 9.07 11.93 -3.27
N PHE A 75 10.27 12.21 -3.75
CA PHE A 75 11.24 11.19 -4.09
C PHE A 75 12.61 11.50 -3.50
N ASN A 76 13.34 10.43 -3.20
CA ASN A 76 14.79 10.42 -3.24
C ASN A 76 15.22 9.60 -4.44
N GLU A 77 15.89 10.28 -5.36
CA GLU A 77 16.49 9.74 -6.56
C GLU A 77 17.99 10.04 -6.51
N LEU A 78 18.80 8.98 -6.57
CA LEU A 78 20.25 9.04 -6.62
C LEU A 78 20.73 8.18 -7.79
N ASP A 79 21.49 8.76 -8.72
CA ASP A 79 21.99 8.07 -9.91
C ASP A 79 20.89 7.33 -10.71
N ASP A 80 19.75 8.01 -10.95
CA ASP A 80 18.55 7.49 -11.61
C ASP A 80 17.89 6.28 -10.89
N ILE A 81 18.23 6.06 -9.60
CA ILE A 81 17.66 5.03 -8.75
C ILE A 81 16.84 5.68 -7.63
N TYR A 82 15.55 5.40 -7.61
CA TYR A 82 14.68 5.76 -6.49
C TYR A 82 15.01 4.89 -5.27
N GLN A 83 15.44 5.52 -4.18
CA GLN A 83 15.66 4.84 -2.90
C GLN A 83 14.42 4.89 -2.01
N LEU A 84 13.67 5.98 -2.07
CA LEU A 84 12.45 6.21 -1.31
C LEU A 84 11.48 7.06 -2.13
N GLN A 85 10.23 6.63 -2.19
CA GLN A 85 9.14 7.34 -2.84
C GLN A 85 7.95 7.40 -1.90
N PHE A 86 7.32 8.56 -1.83
CA PHE A 86 6.05 8.78 -1.16
C PHE A 86 5.07 9.38 -2.17
N SER A 87 3.87 8.81 -2.25
CA SER A 87 2.77 9.34 -3.05
C SER A 87 1.52 9.51 -2.19
N TYR A 88 0.87 10.64 -2.36
CA TYR A 88 -0.48 10.90 -1.86
C TYR A 88 -1.40 11.11 -3.05
N ASN A 89 -2.40 10.24 -3.20
CA ASN A 89 -3.38 10.30 -4.27
C ASN A 89 -4.77 10.58 -3.69
N THR A 90 -5.66 11.15 -4.51
CA THR A 90 -7.07 11.35 -4.16
C THR A 90 -7.98 10.66 -5.18
N ASP A 91 -9.24 10.46 -4.81
CA ASP A 91 -10.29 9.92 -5.68
C ASP A 91 -10.64 10.79 -6.91
N LYS A 92 -10.08 12.01 -6.96
CA LYS A 92 -10.29 12.91 -8.08
C LYS A 92 -9.72 12.29 -9.36
N PHE A 93 -10.48 12.40 -10.45
CA PHE A 93 -10.12 11.91 -11.79
C PHE A 93 -9.96 10.39 -11.91
N GLY A 94 -10.76 9.63 -11.16
CA GLY A 94 -10.79 8.16 -11.26
C GLY A 94 -9.63 7.46 -10.55
N GLY A 95 -8.90 8.20 -9.72
CA GLY A 95 -7.96 7.62 -8.75
C GLY A 95 -8.67 7.09 -7.51
N ALA A 96 -7.87 6.74 -6.50
CA ALA A 96 -8.34 6.35 -5.17
C ALA A 96 -7.66 7.22 -4.10
N ASN A 97 -8.31 7.36 -2.94
CA ASN A 97 -7.73 8.01 -1.78
C ASN A 97 -6.72 7.04 -1.13
N GLU A 98 -5.46 7.17 -1.52
CA GLU A 98 -4.39 6.28 -1.04
C GLU A 98 -3.09 7.04 -0.74
N ILE A 99 -2.33 6.49 0.21
CA ILE A 99 -0.93 6.83 0.43
C ILE A 99 -0.11 5.59 0.09
N CYS A 100 0.89 5.75 -0.78
CA CYS A 100 1.81 4.67 -1.13
C CYS A 100 3.25 5.10 -0.85
N ILE A 101 4.00 4.21 -0.22
CA ILE A 101 5.38 4.41 0.22
C ILE A 101 6.18 3.26 -0.34
N LEU A 102 7.24 3.55 -1.10
CA LEU A 102 8.09 2.54 -1.70
C LEU A 102 9.53 2.83 -1.33
N TYR A 103 10.29 1.80 -0.95
CA TYR A 103 11.65 1.99 -0.46
C TYR A 103 12.56 0.82 -0.82
N ASP A 104 13.84 1.10 -1.00
CA ASP A 104 14.88 0.07 -1.02
C ASP A 104 14.92 -0.60 0.36
N ASN A 105 14.89 -1.93 0.40
CA ASN A 105 14.92 -2.71 1.64
C ASN A 105 16.14 -2.39 2.52
N LYS A 106 17.22 -1.86 1.95
CA LYS A 106 18.39 -1.41 2.71
C LYS A 106 18.10 -0.27 3.70
N LEU A 107 17.01 0.47 3.50
CA LEU A 107 16.59 1.56 4.38
C LEU A 107 15.85 1.06 5.62
N ASP A 108 15.18 -0.09 5.54
CA ASP A 108 14.33 -0.62 6.62
C ASP A 108 15.16 -1.51 7.57
N HIS A 109 15.89 -0.86 8.47
CA HIS A 109 16.60 -1.51 9.57
C HIS A 109 15.74 -1.45 10.84
N ASP A 110 15.77 -2.50 11.65
CA ASP A 110 15.06 -2.57 12.95
C ASP A 110 13.57 -2.20 12.88
N ASP A 111 12.90 -2.58 11.79
CA ASP A 111 11.48 -2.28 11.50
C ASP A 111 11.14 -0.78 11.58
N ILE A 112 12.11 0.09 11.34
CA ILE A 112 11.95 1.55 11.46
C ILE A 112 10.81 2.09 10.58
N VAL A 113 10.61 1.52 9.40
CA VAL A 113 9.50 1.92 8.51
C VAL A 113 8.16 1.54 9.13
N LEU A 114 8.02 0.29 9.58
CA LEU A 114 6.77 -0.18 10.20
C LEU A 114 6.46 0.61 11.47
N ASN A 115 7.45 0.87 12.31
CA ASN A 115 7.30 1.69 13.52
C ASN A 115 6.86 3.13 13.19
N THR A 116 7.38 3.72 12.12
CA THR A 116 6.97 5.04 11.64
C THR A 116 5.50 5.05 11.21
N ILE A 117 5.05 4.00 10.51
CA ILE A 117 3.63 3.84 10.13
C ILE A 117 2.74 3.61 11.34
N LYS A 118 3.17 2.82 12.32
CA LYS A 118 2.43 2.61 13.58
C LYS A 118 2.16 3.94 14.26
N ASN A 119 3.18 4.78 14.42
CA ASN A 119 3.05 6.11 15.02
C ASN A 119 2.06 6.99 14.25
N PHE A 120 2.10 6.94 12.91
CA PHE A 120 1.15 7.64 12.06
C PHE A 120 -0.30 7.15 12.25
N ALA A 121 -0.50 5.84 12.28
CA ALA A 121 -1.81 5.19 12.46
C ALA A 121 -2.40 5.36 13.87
N CYS A 122 -1.57 5.63 14.88
CA CYS A 122 -2.04 6.00 16.22
C CYS A 122 -2.74 7.37 16.23
N GLN A 123 -2.39 8.26 15.31
CA GLN A 123 -2.85 9.66 15.28
C GLN A 123 -3.83 9.95 14.15
N ASN A 124 -3.86 9.11 13.11
CA ASN A 124 -4.62 9.32 11.89
C ASN A 124 -5.51 8.12 11.58
N HIS A 125 -6.58 8.36 10.84
CA HIS A 125 -7.53 7.33 10.47
C HIS A 125 -7.52 7.09 8.96
N PHE A 126 -7.38 5.82 8.60
CA PHE A 126 -7.59 5.25 7.28
C PHE A 126 -8.26 3.87 7.46
N SER A 127 -8.67 3.22 6.37
CA SER A 127 -9.46 1.99 6.49
C SER A 127 -8.63 0.71 6.45
N TYR A 128 -7.56 0.69 5.68
CA TYR A 128 -6.76 -0.51 5.46
C TYR A 128 -5.32 -0.15 5.11
N GLY A 129 -4.35 -0.99 5.48
CA GLY A 129 -2.97 -0.83 5.05
C GLY A 129 -2.24 -2.16 4.96
N ILE A 130 -1.23 -2.23 4.08
CA ILE A 130 -0.43 -3.44 3.85
C ILE A 130 1.04 -3.07 3.79
N LYS A 131 1.93 -3.93 4.31
CA LYS A 131 3.38 -3.89 4.05
C LYS A 131 3.75 -5.06 3.16
N PHE A 132 4.06 -4.80 1.89
CA PHE A 132 4.50 -5.82 0.96
C PHE A 132 6.01 -5.76 0.73
N THR A 133 6.63 -6.91 0.44
CA THR A 133 8.07 -7.05 0.26
C THR A 133 8.37 -7.87 -1.01
N GLY A 134 9.65 -7.99 -1.38
CA GLY A 134 10.07 -8.92 -2.44
C GLY A 134 9.99 -8.38 -3.87
N CYS A 135 9.75 -7.08 -4.06
CA CYS A 135 9.81 -6.49 -5.40
C CYS A 135 11.26 -6.39 -5.91
N LYS A 136 11.54 -7.01 -7.06
CA LYS A 136 12.92 -7.01 -7.62
C LYS A 136 13.37 -5.63 -8.10
N THR A 137 12.45 -4.79 -8.55
CA THR A 137 12.73 -3.45 -9.09
C THR A 137 11.73 -2.44 -8.54
N ILE A 138 12.10 -1.16 -8.52
CA ILE A 138 11.19 -0.08 -8.11
C ILE A 138 9.95 -0.02 -9.02
N SER A 139 10.11 -0.22 -10.32
CA SER A 139 8.98 -0.25 -11.26
C SER A 139 7.95 -1.33 -10.89
N ARG A 140 8.40 -2.53 -10.45
CA ARG A 140 7.48 -3.55 -9.94
C ARG A 140 6.80 -3.12 -8.64
N ALA A 141 7.51 -2.44 -7.74
CA ALA A 141 6.94 -1.93 -6.50
C ALA A 141 5.90 -0.83 -6.76
N ILE A 142 6.16 0.07 -7.73
CA ILE A 142 5.21 1.11 -8.18
C ILE A 142 3.94 0.47 -8.74
N MET A 143 4.09 -0.50 -9.66
CA MET A 143 2.95 -1.22 -10.24
C MET A 143 2.14 -1.95 -9.16
N TYR A 144 2.82 -2.63 -8.23
CA TYR A 144 2.16 -3.38 -7.15
C TYR A 144 1.40 -2.48 -6.17
N GLY A 145 2.06 -1.39 -5.73
CA GLY A 145 1.54 -0.46 -4.75
C GLY A 145 0.35 0.32 -5.28
N GLY A 146 0.49 0.91 -6.47
CA GLY A 146 -0.56 1.72 -7.11
C GLY A 146 -1.62 0.92 -7.86
N GLY A 147 -1.77 -0.38 -7.59
CA GLY A 147 -2.88 -1.20 -8.12
C GLY A 147 -2.96 -1.35 -9.64
N THR A 148 -1.88 -1.08 -10.38
CA THR A 148 -1.86 -1.06 -11.86
C THR A 148 -0.89 -2.12 -12.42
N ASN A 149 -1.37 -2.98 -13.34
CA ASN A 149 -0.58 -3.97 -14.12
C ASN A 149 -0.15 -5.27 -13.35
N PRO A 150 0.30 -6.37 -14.04
CA PRO A 150 0.31 -7.75 -13.53
C PRO A 150 1.44 -8.07 -12.55
N ALA A 151 1.87 -7.10 -11.74
CA ALA A 151 2.81 -7.35 -10.67
C ALA A 151 2.10 -8.21 -9.61
N ALA A 152 2.28 -9.51 -9.68
CA ALA A 152 2.04 -10.41 -8.56
C ALA A 152 3.33 -10.51 -7.74
N ILE A 153 3.20 -10.50 -6.41
CA ILE A 153 4.30 -10.81 -5.49
C ILE A 153 4.25 -12.29 -5.13
N TYR A 154 3.04 -12.83 -4.99
CA TYR A 154 2.82 -14.25 -4.73
C TYR A 154 2.43 -15.00 -6.00
N PRO A 155 2.80 -16.29 -6.13
CA PRO A 155 2.41 -17.11 -7.29
C PRO A 155 0.91 -17.43 -7.36
N TYR A 156 0.17 -17.18 -6.27
CA TYR A 156 -1.28 -17.40 -6.13
C TYR A 156 -2.07 -16.07 -6.05
N GLU A 157 -1.51 -15.00 -6.62
CA GLU A 157 -2.12 -13.68 -6.67
C GLU A 157 -2.51 -13.31 -8.10
N LYS A 158 -3.76 -12.87 -8.27
CA LYS A 158 -4.26 -12.32 -9.52
C LYS A 158 -3.39 -11.14 -9.94
N SER A 159 -3.12 -11.10 -11.24
CA SER A 159 -2.46 -9.95 -11.90
C SER A 159 -3.23 -8.63 -11.79
N TYR A 160 -4.52 -8.66 -11.46
CA TYR A 160 -5.35 -7.47 -11.29
C TYR A 160 -6.36 -7.70 -10.17
N PHE A 161 -6.62 -6.66 -9.38
CA PHE A 161 -7.69 -6.65 -8.40
C PHE A 161 -8.51 -5.38 -8.51
N GLU A 162 -9.79 -5.49 -8.18
CA GLU A 162 -10.70 -4.36 -8.17
C GLU A 162 -10.59 -3.65 -6.81
N GLU A 163 -9.81 -2.56 -6.73
CA GLU A 163 -9.56 -1.82 -5.48
C GLU A 163 -10.85 -1.38 -4.77
N LYS A 164 -11.90 -1.05 -5.53
CA LYS A 164 -13.24 -0.74 -4.98
C LYS A 164 -13.81 -1.85 -4.07
N LEU A 165 -13.33 -3.09 -4.19
CA LEU A 165 -13.74 -4.20 -3.32
C LEU A 165 -13.08 -4.14 -1.93
N LEU A 166 -12.08 -3.30 -1.72
CA LEU A 166 -11.54 -2.99 -0.38
C LEU A 166 -12.45 -2.01 0.39
N ASN A 167 -13.25 -1.22 -0.32
CA ASN A 167 -14.09 -0.18 0.27
C ASN A 167 -15.29 -0.75 1.05
N ASP A 168 -15.60 -2.03 0.88
CA ASP A 168 -16.65 -2.68 1.67
C ASP A 168 -16.21 -3.01 3.10
N ASN A 169 -14.90 -2.89 3.42
CA ASN A 169 -14.27 -3.28 4.68
C ASN A 169 -14.59 -4.72 5.12
N LYS A 170 -14.95 -5.59 4.16
CA LYS A 170 -15.34 -6.99 4.39
C LYS A 170 -14.39 -7.97 3.74
N ARG A 171 -13.41 -7.47 2.98
CA ARG A 171 -12.41 -8.29 2.31
C ARG A 171 -11.04 -7.66 2.43
N LEU A 172 -10.02 -8.51 2.32
CA LEU A 172 -8.62 -8.12 2.34
C LEU A 172 -8.04 -8.30 0.93
N ARG A 173 -6.99 -7.56 0.58
CA ARG A 173 -6.29 -7.74 -0.71
C ARG A 173 -5.69 -9.13 -0.81
N MET A 174 -4.75 -9.36 0.09
CA MET A 174 -3.98 -10.58 0.41
C MET A 174 -3.57 -10.42 1.88
N ILE A 175 -2.92 -11.44 2.45
CA ILE A 175 -2.24 -11.33 3.74
C ILE A 175 -0.75 -11.09 3.52
N TYR A 176 -0.22 -10.14 4.27
CA TYR A 176 1.18 -9.73 4.26
C TYR A 176 1.81 -9.86 5.65
N THR A 177 3.11 -9.62 5.77
CA THR A 177 3.83 -9.67 7.06
C THR A 177 3.30 -8.64 8.06
N ALA A 178 2.78 -7.51 7.58
CA ALA A 178 2.05 -6.54 8.38
C ALA A 178 0.83 -6.02 7.64
N ASN A 179 -0.33 -6.09 8.31
CA ASN A 179 -1.62 -5.67 7.80
C ASN A 179 -2.23 -4.71 8.83
N ILE A 180 -2.58 -3.50 8.41
CA ILE A 180 -3.27 -2.54 9.27
C ILE A 180 -4.75 -2.64 8.94
N ILE A 181 -5.53 -3.15 9.87
CA ILE A 181 -6.93 -3.50 9.69
C ILE A 181 -7.81 -2.73 10.68
N ASN A 182 -9.08 -2.56 10.33
CA ASN A 182 -10.05 -1.85 11.13
C ASN A 182 -11.01 -2.83 11.84
N GLN A 183 -11.95 -2.29 12.62
CA GLN A 183 -12.92 -3.09 13.36
C GLN A 183 -13.81 -3.96 12.47
N HIS A 184 -14.21 -3.47 11.28
CA HIS A 184 -15.02 -4.25 10.35
C HIS A 184 -14.25 -5.45 9.79
N HIS A 185 -12.96 -5.30 9.50
CA HIS A 185 -12.11 -6.44 9.12
C HIS A 185 -12.04 -7.49 10.23
N LEU A 186 -11.92 -7.06 11.49
CA LEU A 186 -11.87 -7.95 12.65
C LEU A 186 -13.17 -8.77 12.84
N GLU A 187 -14.29 -8.25 12.35
CA GLU A 187 -15.62 -8.87 12.41
C GLU A 187 -15.92 -9.79 11.21
N ILE A 188 -15.02 -9.89 10.23
CA ILE A 188 -15.17 -10.82 9.11
C ILE A 188 -15.32 -12.24 9.67
N GLY A 189 -16.32 -12.99 9.19
CA GLY A 189 -16.50 -14.38 9.54
C GLY A 189 -15.38 -15.26 8.95
N VAL A 190 -14.72 -16.03 9.79
CA VAL A 190 -13.70 -17.01 9.43
C VAL A 190 -14.14 -18.36 9.98
N ASP A 191 -14.66 -19.22 9.10
CA ASP A 191 -15.34 -20.47 9.49
C ASP A 191 -16.47 -20.20 10.51
N ASN A 192 -16.38 -20.73 11.73
CA ASN A 192 -17.38 -20.56 12.80
C ASN A 192 -17.03 -19.45 13.80
N THR A 193 -16.05 -18.60 13.48
CA THR A 193 -15.55 -17.54 14.37
C THR A 193 -15.37 -16.21 13.63
N THR A 194 -14.87 -15.18 14.32
CA THR A 194 -14.46 -13.91 13.71
C THR A 194 -12.99 -13.93 13.34
N LEU A 195 -12.55 -13.07 12.41
CA LEU A 195 -11.13 -12.92 12.06
C LEU A 195 -10.29 -12.59 13.30
N LYS A 196 -10.81 -11.73 14.19
CA LYS A 196 -10.14 -11.39 15.45
C LYS A 196 -9.89 -12.62 16.32
N ASP A 197 -10.94 -13.37 16.59
CA ASP A 197 -10.86 -14.54 17.47
C ASP A 197 -10.02 -15.65 16.83
N TRP A 198 -10.09 -15.78 15.50
CA TRP A 198 -9.22 -16.69 14.74
C TRP A 198 -7.74 -16.30 14.87
N ILE A 199 -7.37 -15.03 14.68
CA ILE A 199 -5.98 -14.55 14.86
C ILE A 199 -5.50 -14.86 16.29
N LEU A 200 -6.33 -14.58 17.30
CA LEU A 200 -5.97 -14.77 18.71
C LEU A 200 -5.94 -16.24 19.16
N SER A 201 -6.48 -17.17 18.35
CA SER A 201 -6.55 -18.60 18.69
C SER A 201 -5.22 -19.35 18.52
N GLY A 202 -4.25 -18.80 17.78
CA GLY A 202 -2.99 -19.47 17.50
C GLY A 202 -1.89 -18.52 17.05
N THR A 203 -0.68 -18.70 17.59
CA THR A 203 0.47 -17.85 17.27
C THR A 203 0.92 -17.96 15.81
N SER A 204 0.61 -19.08 15.13
CA SER A 204 0.84 -19.24 13.69
C SER A 204 -0.04 -18.32 12.85
N HIS A 205 -1.19 -17.88 13.36
CA HIS A 205 -2.05 -16.91 12.68
C HIS A 205 -1.54 -15.47 12.83
N GLY A 206 -0.49 -15.27 13.63
CA GLY A 206 0.13 -13.98 13.86
C GLY A 206 -0.26 -13.35 15.20
N THR A 207 -0.01 -12.05 15.31
CA THR A 207 -0.28 -11.24 16.50
C THR A 207 -1.13 -10.04 16.16
N LEU A 208 -1.97 -9.62 17.10
CA LEU A 208 -2.83 -8.45 16.94
C LEU A 208 -2.47 -7.38 17.98
N GLU A 209 -1.97 -6.24 17.51
CA GLU A 209 -1.65 -5.06 18.31
C GLU A 209 -2.67 -3.95 18.02
N LYS A 210 -3.21 -3.32 19.06
CA LYS A 210 -4.11 -2.18 18.89
C LYS A 210 -3.30 -0.91 18.66
N LEU A 211 -3.53 -0.22 17.54
CA LEU A 211 -2.86 1.05 17.19
C LEU A 211 -3.68 2.26 17.65
N SER A 212 -5.00 2.21 17.45
CA SER A 212 -5.92 3.28 17.85
C SER A 212 -7.29 2.70 18.23
N ASN A 213 -8.28 3.56 18.46
CA ASN A 213 -9.66 3.12 18.65
C ASN A 213 -10.27 2.50 17.38
N LYS A 214 -9.66 2.72 16.21
CA LYS A 214 -10.20 2.27 14.91
C LYS A 214 -9.27 1.33 14.14
N LEU A 215 -7.99 1.26 14.51
CA LEU A 215 -6.98 0.51 13.76
C LEU A 215 -6.22 -0.48 14.65
N TRP A 216 -5.91 -1.62 14.07
CA TRP A 216 -5.09 -2.69 14.62
C TRP A 216 -4.02 -3.09 13.62
N LEU A 217 -2.85 -3.44 14.13
CA LEU A 217 -1.78 -4.07 13.39
C LEU A 217 -1.87 -5.58 13.57
N TRP A 218 -2.09 -6.29 12.48
CA TRP A 218 -1.98 -7.74 12.39
C TRP A 218 -0.65 -8.11 11.73
N GLN A 219 0.28 -8.63 12.53
CA GLN A 219 1.57 -9.12 12.05
C GLN A 219 1.53 -10.63 11.86
N VAL A 220 2.07 -11.10 10.74
CA VAL A 220 2.06 -12.51 10.36
C VAL A 220 3.50 -12.97 10.11
N PRO A 221 3.93 -14.11 10.69
CA PRO A 221 5.23 -14.71 10.38
C PRO A 221 5.36 -15.01 8.88
N GLU A 222 6.51 -14.70 8.28
CA GLU A 222 6.74 -14.90 6.84
C GLU A 222 6.51 -16.35 6.39
N ASN A 223 6.89 -17.31 7.24
CA ASN A 223 6.71 -18.75 6.99
C ASN A 223 5.25 -19.23 7.05
N GLU A 224 4.31 -18.39 7.52
CA GLU A 224 2.88 -18.71 7.60
C GLU A 224 2.05 -18.01 6.52
N LEU A 225 2.66 -17.09 5.75
CA LEU A 225 1.94 -16.32 4.73
C LEU A 225 1.26 -17.21 3.69
N ASP A 226 1.94 -18.25 3.21
CA ASP A 226 1.38 -19.17 2.21
C ASP A 226 0.15 -19.90 2.77
N ASN A 227 0.27 -20.45 3.98
CA ASN A 227 -0.80 -21.19 4.66
C ASN A 227 -2.03 -20.30 4.89
N ILE A 228 -1.82 -19.09 5.41
CA ILE A 228 -2.89 -18.16 5.75
C ILE A 228 -3.55 -17.60 4.49
N ASN A 229 -2.76 -17.20 3.48
CA ASN A 229 -3.31 -16.74 2.21
C ASN A 229 -4.12 -17.85 1.54
N TYR A 230 -3.64 -19.10 1.56
CA TYR A 230 -4.39 -20.23 1.05
C TYR A 230 -5.71 -20.42 1.80
N PHE A 231 -5.68 -20.49 3.13
CA PHE A 231 -6.88 -20.72 3.95
C PHE A 231 -7.94 -19.62 3.78
N LEU A 232 -7.56 -18.35 3.94
CA LEU A 232 -8.50 -17.23 3.80
C LEU A 232 -8.93 -17.01 2.34
N GLY A 233 -8.06 -17.36 1.40
CA GLY A 233 -8.35 -17.38 -0.04
C GLY A 233 -9.45 -18.38 -0.39
N GLN A 234 -9.38 -19.61 0.13
CA GLN A 234 -10.42 -20.65 -0.04
C GLN A 234 -11.78 -20.22 0.54
N LEU A 235 -11.77 -19.40 1.60
CA LEU A 235 -12.99 -18.81 2.17
C LEU A 235 -13.54 -17.62 1.35
N GLY A 236 -12.85 -17.21 0.28
CA GLY A 236 -13.25 -16.08 -0.56
C GLY A 236 -13.07 -14.71 0.10
N LEU A 237 -12.24 -14.62 1.15
CA LEU A 237 -12.00 -13.40 1.93
C LEU A 237 -10.90 -12.51 1.33
N LEU A 238 -10.13 -13.04 0.39
CA LEU A 238 -9.03 -12.34 -0.27
C LEU A 238 -9.40 -12.00 -1.73
N ILE A 239 -9.43 -10.72 -2.09
CA ILE A 239 -9.88 -10.29 -3.42
C ILE A 239 -8.86 -10.61 -4.52
N SER A 240 -7.58 -10.56 -4.19
CA SER A 240 -6.48 -10.81 -5.13
C SER A 240 -6.02 -12.27 -5.13
N TRP A 241 -6.53 -13.12 -4.25
CA TRP A 241 -6.12 -14.51 -4.23
C TRP A 241 -6.75 -15.29 -5.39
N GLU A 242 -5.99 -16.19 -5.99
CA GLU A 242 -6.43 -17.18 -6.96
C GLU A 242 -5.91 -18.56 -6.59
N LEU A 243 -6.68 -19.61 -6.92
CA LEU A 243 -6.20 -20.96 -6.74
C LEU A 243 -4.91 -21.13 -7.56
N PRO A 244 -3.78 -21.51 -6.93
CA PRO A 244 -2.58 -21.83 -7.69
C PRO A 244 -2.92 -23.01 -8.61
N THR A 245 -2.90 -22.74 -9.92
CA THR A 245 -3.15 -23.78 -10.91
C THR A 245 -1.95 -24.71 -10.94
N SER A 246 -2.18 -25.99 -10.67
CA SER A 246 -1.16 -27.04 -10.74
C SER A 246 -0.78 -27.42 -12.18
N GLU A 247 -0.89 -26.51 -13.16
CA GLU A 247 -0.46 -26.80 -14.53
C GLU A 247 1.08 -26.66 -14.63
N PRO A 248 1.81 -27.71 -15.01
CA PRO A 248 3.22 -27.55 -15.38
C PRO A 248 3.30 -26.62 -16.59
N GLU A 249 4.25 -25.67 -16.58
CA GLU A 249 4.51 -24.77 -17.71
C GLU A 249 4.52 -25.57 -19.02
N LYS A 250 3.47 -25.41 -19.85
CA LYS A 250 3.46 -26.02 -21.18
C LYS A 250 4.71 -25.50 -21.90
N PRO A 251 5.58 -26.38 -22.43
CA PRO A 251 6.82 -25.96 -23.06
C PRO A 251 6.47 -24.94 -24.14
N LYS A 252 7.08 -23.74 -24.04
CA LYS A 252 6.93 -22.69 -25.05
C LYS A 252 7.21 -23.33 -26.41
N ARG A 253 6.18 -23.47 -27.25
CA ARG A 253 6.35 -23.89 -28.63
C ARG A 253 7.37 -22.94 -29.25
N ARG A 254 8.54 -23.47 -29.60
CA ARG A 254 9.45 -22.74 -30.47
C ARG A 254 8.68 -22.50 -31.76
N LEU A 255 8.52 -21.23 -32.13
CA LEU A 255 7.96 -20.88 -33.42
C LEU A 255 8.84 -21.49 -34.52
N PRO A 256 8.26 -21.94 -35.65
CA PRO A 256 9.01 -22.51 -36.78
C PRO A 256 10.08 -21.58 -37.33
#